data_AF-A0A2D0HNX2-F1
#
_entry.id   AF-A0A2D0HNX2-F1
#
_cell.length_a   1.000
_cell.length_b   1.000
_cell.length_c   1.000
_cell.angle_alpha   90.00
_cell.angle_beta   90.00
_cell.angle_gamma   90.00
#
_symmetry.space_group_name_H-M   'P 1'
#
loop_
_entity.id
_entity.type
_entity.pdbx_description
1 polymer ?
#
loop_
_entity_poly.entity_id
_entity_poly.type
_entity_poly.pdbx_seq_one_letter_code
_entity_poly.pdbx_strand_id
1 'polypeptide(L)' 'MNKPEEEFKLHLRPRATERVSINIPTDTLRSLKKVAANRDMTLEALLKFYIGQSLRQDLAKL' A
#
# COMPACT_ATOMS: atom_id res chain seq x y z
N MET A 1 40.37 17.58 2.79
CA MET A 1 40.21 16.50 1.81
C MET A 1 38.81 15.93 2.01
N ASN A 2 37.86 16.35 1.19
CA ASN A 2 36.45 15.96 1.31
C ASN A 2 36.32 14.53 0.76
N LYS A 3 35.91 13.58 1.61
CA LYS A 3 35.58 12.24 1.16
C LYS A 3 34.33 12.34 0.25
N PRO A 4 34.37 11.76 -0.96
CA PRO A 4 33.22 11.79 -1.85
C PRO A 4 32.11 10.97 -1.22
N GLU A 5 30.91 11.54 -1.28
CA GLU A 5 29.61 11.04 -0.84
C GLU A 5 29.55 9.50 -0.86
N GLU A 6 29.51 8.88 0.32
CA GLU A 6 29.14 7.47 0.42
C GLU A 6 27.74 7.32 -0.17
N GLU A 7 27.65 6.70 -1.36
CA GLU A 7 26.38 6.35 -2.00
C GLU A 7 25.49 5.61 -1.00
N PHE A 8 24.45 6.27 -0.51
CA PHE A 8 23.42 5.65 0.31
C PHE A 8 22.69 4.59 -0.55
N LYS A 9 23.16 3.34 -0.50
CA LYS A 9 22.48 2.23 -1.17
C LYS A 9 21.19 1.91 -0.45
N LEU A 10 20.07 2.15 -1.11
CA LEU A 10 18.74 1.78 -0.64
C LEU A 10 18.60 0.26 -0.64
N HIS A 11 18.77 -0.36 0.54
CA HIS A 11 18.54 -1.80 0.72
C HIS A 11 17.06 -2.08 0.98
N LEU A 12 16.29 -2.24 -0.10
CA LEU A 12 14.90 -2.70 -0.02
C LEU A 12 14.88 -4.17 0.44
N ARG A 13 14.23 -4.45 1.58
CA ARG A 13 13.97 -5.82 2.04
C ARG A 13 12.51 -6.18 1.73
N PRO A 14 12.24 -7.02 0.72
CA PRO A 14 10.88 -7.47 0.44
C PRO A 14 10.31 -8.22 1.66
N ARG A 15 9.04 -7.95 1.99
CA ARG A 15 8.31 -8.73 3.00
C ARG A 15 7.74 -9.98 2.33
N ALA A 16 7.65 -11.09 3.07
CA ALA A 16 6.86 -12.24 2.63
C ALA A 16 5.39 -11.82 2.40
N THR A 17 4.82 -12.18 1.26
CA THR A 17 3.45 -11.84 0.89
C THR A 17 2.72 -13.06 0.35
N GLU A 18 1.42 -13.12 0.63
CA GLU A 18 0.52 -14.13 0.08
C GLU A 18 -0.56 -13.47 -0.78
N ARG A 19 -1.02 -14.17 -1.82
CA ARG A 19 -2.08 -13.67 -2.71
C ARG A 19 -3.45 -13.98 -2.12
N VAL A 20 -4.22 -12.93 -1.86
CA VAL A 20 -5.63 -13.04 -1.47
C VAL A 20 -6.51 -12.68 -2.67
N SER A 21 -7.43 -13.56 -3.04
CA SER A 21 -8.41 -13.32 -4.12
C SER A 21 -9.80 -13.10 -3.52
N ILE A 22 -10.44 -11.99 -3.87
CA ILE A 22 -11.78 -11.62 -3.38
C ILE A 22 -12.67 -11.17 -4.55
N ASN A 23 -13.93 -11.58 -4.53
CA ASN A 23 -14.93 -11.05 -5.44
C ASN A 23 -15.43 -9.70 -4.89
N ILE A 24 -15.37 -8.66 -5.70
CA ILE A 24 -15.83 -7.32 -5.34
C ILE A 24 -16.93 -6.90 -6.33
N PRO A 25 -18.04 -6.31 -5.86
CA PRO A 25 -19.05 -5.73 -6.75
C PRO A 25 -18.43 -4.77 -7.77
N THR A 26 -18.92 -4.80 -9.00
CA THR A 26 -18.28 -4.07 -10.13
C THR A 26 -18.38 -2.55 -9.96
N ASP A 27 -19.45 -2.07 -9.36
CA ASP A 27 -19.67 -0.69 -8.96
C ASP A 27 -18.68 -0.27 -7.85
N THR A 28 -18.45 -1.15 -6.86
CA THR A 28 -17.46 -0.92 -5.80
C THR A 28 -16.05 -0.81 -6.37
N LEU A 29 -15.68 -1.70 -7.29
CA LEU A 29 -14.40 -1.62 -8.00
C LEU A 29 -14.26 -0.30 -8.79
N ARG A 30 -15.34 0.17 -9.41
CA ARG A 30 -15.35 1.46 -10.13
C ARG A 30 -15.12 2.63 -9.18
N SER A 31 -15.77 2.63 -8.01
CA SER A 31 -15.59 3.64 -6.97
C SER A 31 -14.15 3.63 -6.43
N LEU A 32 -13.59 2.46 -6.16
CA LEU A 32 -12.19 2.31 -5.72
C LEU A 32 -11.20 2.91 -6.74
N LYS A 33 -11.41 2.63 -8.04
CA LYS A 33 -10.57 3.22 -9.11
C LYS A 33 -10.65 4.74 -9.15
N LYS A 34 -11.84 5.32 -9.00
CA LYS A 34 -12.03 6.79 -8.93
C LYS A 34 -11.28 7.40 -7.74
N VAL A 35 -11.39 6.78 -6.58
CA VAL A 35 -10.71 7.27 -5.37
C VAL A 35 -9.19 7.15 -5.49
N ALA A 36 -8.70 6.06 -6.07
CA ALA A 36 -7.27 5.88 -6.32
C ALA A 36 -6.72 6.98 -7.22
N ALA A 37 -7.42 7.29 -8.32
CA ALA A 37 -7.07 8.39 -9.22
C ALA A 37 -7.09 9.75 -8.52
N ASN A 38 -8.14 10.05 -7.74
CA ASN A 38 -8.25 11.32 -7.01
C ASN A 38 -7.17 11.53 -5.93
N ARG A 39 -6.52 10.45 -5.48
CA ARG A 39 -5.46 10.49 -4.46
C ARG A 39 -4.07 10.22 -5.04
N ASP A 40 -3.92 10.28 -6.35
CA ASP A 40 -2.67 10.04 -7.09
C ASP A 40 -1.97 8.72 -6.68
N MET A 41 -2.75 7.66 -6.53
CA MET A 41 -2.24 6.33 -6.13
C MET A 41 -2.76 5.22 -7.03
N THR A 42 -2.01 4.12 -7.08
CA THR A 42 -2.50 2.90 -7.75
C THR A 42 -3.65 2.28 -6.98
N LEU A 43 -4.52 1.53 -7.67
CA LEU A 43 -5.59 0.78 -7.02
C LEU A 43 -5.04 -0.18 -5.95
N GLU A 44 -3.91 -0.84 -6.22
CA GLU A 44 -3.26 -1.72 -5.27
C GLU A 44 -2.77 -0.98 -4.02
N ALA A 45 -2.16 0.19 -4.18
CA ALA A 45 -1.73 1.03 -3.07
C ALA A 45 -2.92 1.48 -2.21
N LEU A 46 -4.02 1.88 -2.84
CA LEU A 46 -5.26 2.24 -2.14
C LEU A 46 -5.80 1.05 -1.31
N LEU A 47 -5.88 -0.13 -1.91
CA LEU A 47 -6.36 -1.34 -1.22
C LEU A 47 -5.49 -1.69 -0.02
N LYS A 48 -4.16 -1.70 -0.19
CA LYS A 48 -3.20 -1.92 0.91
C LYS A 48 -3.35 -0.87 2.02
N PHE A 49 -3.55 0.39 1.64
CA PHE A 49 -3.75 1.48 2.59
C PHE A 49 -5.03 1.29 3.41
N TYR A 50 -6.18 1.04 2.77
CA TYR A 50 -7.45 0.82 3.45
C TYR A 50 -7.44 -0.40 4.37
N ILE A 51 -6.92 -1.53 3.88
CA ILE A 51 -6.78 -2.75 4.70
C ILE A 51 -5.90 -2.46 5.91
N GLY A 52 -4.74 -1.86 5.70
CA GLY A 52 -3.80 -1.56 6.78
C GLY A 52 -4.34 -0.54 7.78
N GLN A 53 -5.09 0.46 7.34
CA GLN A 53 -5.67 1.50 8.19
C GLN A 53 -6.64 0.89 9.21
N SER A 54 -7.67 0.18 8.75
CA SER A 54 -8.67 -0.42 9.63
C SER A 54 -8.05 -1.51 10.51
N LEU A 55 -7.22 -2.39 9.94
CA LEU A 55 -6.60 -3.47 10.72
C LEU A 55 -5.73 -2.94 11.86
N ARG A 56 -4.94 -1.88 11.64
CA ARG A 56 -4.15 -1.27 12.72
C ARG A 56 -5.03 -0.69 13.82
N GLN A 57 -6.18 -0.11 13.48
CA GLN A 57 -7.13 0.42 14.47
C GLN A 57 -7.75 -0.71 15.31
N ASP A 58 -8.06 -1.84 14.68
CA ASP A 58 -8.62 -3.00 15.39
C ASP A 58 -7.57 -3.66 16.28
N LEU A 59 -6.34 -3.87 15.76
CA LEU A 59 -5.24 -4.44 16.54
C LEU A 59 -4.85 -3.59 17.76
N ALA A 60 -5.02 -2.27 17.69
CA ALA A 60 -4.75 -1.39 18.82
C ALA A 60 -5.79 -1.47 19.95
N LYS A 61 -6.95 -2.09 19.68
CA LYS A 61 -8.04 -2.28 20.65
C LYS A 61 -8.12 -3.70 21.21
N LEU A 62 -7.36 -4.64 20.64
CA LEU A 62 -7.18 -5.99 21.19
C LEU A 62 -6.27 -5.95 22.42
#